data_AF-A0A6J1HQN8-F1
#
_entry.id   AF-A0A6J1HQN8-F1
#
_cell.length_a   1.000
_cell.length_b   1.000
_cell.length_c   1.000
_cell.angle_alpha   90.00
_cell.angle_beta   90.00
_cell.angle_gamma   90.00
#
_symmetry.space_group_name_H-M   'P 1'
#
loop_
_entity.id
_entity.type
_entity.pdbx_description
1 polymer ?
#
loop_
_entity_poly.entity_id
_entity_poly.type
_entity_poly.pdbx_seq_one_letter_code
_entity_poly.pdbx_strand_id
1 'polypeptide(L)'
;MGGFYGKLVFVTSAPEDVGTVGALRAVAHHLTANDILVVSGDLVSDVPPGAVAALHRRHDAVVTAMLCSVPVSGPSESGSSGGKDKTKKAVVHNIVGLDPTKEFLLYIATAAEVEKDYKIQKSILRAVGQMDIRADLMDAYMYAFKRSALQEVLDQKENFRSLRQDVLPYLVRSQLRSEVLSNVAPQVEENGSEKVGSHKNQALLSRILSNSSTTSFHDLHAHGTNESIPVRKTHKCCVYIPASSKYCARLYSIQAYCDINRDVIGEASHLSGYSFSAQNNIIHPSAQLGSKTTVGPHCMLGEGSQMGDKCSVKRSVIGRHCRIGSNVKIANSIVMDHVTIGDGCSIQGSVICSNVQLQERAVLRDCQVGAGFVVTAACEYKGEALARKEK
;
A
#
# COMPACT_ATOMS: atom_id res chain seq x y z
N MET A 1 -6.39 16.48 -21.65
CA MET A 1 -7.60 15.69 -21.38
C MET A 1 -7.62 14.49 -22.33
N GLY A 2 -7.19 13.31 -21.87
CA GLY A 2 -7.42 12.05 -22.59
C GLY A 2 -8.62 11.37 -21.96
N GLY A 3 -9.81 11.61 -22.50
CA GLY A 3 -11.05 11.05 -21.97
C GLY A 3 -11.08 9.53 -22.14
N PHE A 4 -11.39 8.80 -21.06
CA PHE A 4 -11.68 7.37 -21.05
C PHE A 4 -13.06 7.07 -21.69
N TYR A 5 -13.34 7.60 -22.88
CA TYR A 5 -14.58 7.29 -23.60
C TYR A 5 -14.46 5.89 -24.22
N GLY A 6 -15.30 4.95 -23.78
CA GLY A 6 -15.48 3.64 -24.42
C GLY A 6 -14.89 2.42 -23.70
N LYS A 7 -14.36 2.53 -22.47
CA LYS A 7 -13.96 1.33 -21.70
C LYS A 7 -15.15 0.78 -20.92
N LEU A 8 -15.45 -0.50 -21.12
CA LEU A 8 -16.36 -1.27 -20.28
C LEU A 8 -15.83 -1.27 -18.85
N VAL A 9 -16.61 -0.73 -17.92
CA VAL A 9 -16.33 -0.79 -16.48
C VAL A 9 -17.25 -1.84 -15.88
N PHE A 10 -16.66 -2.92 -15.36
CA PHE A 10 -17.38 -3.96 -14.63
C PHE A 10 -17.22 -3.71 -13.13
N VAL A 11 -18.33 -3.71 -12.40
CA VAL A 11 -18.36 -3.56 -10.95
C VAL A 11 -18.92 -4.85 -10.36
N THR A 12 -18.15 -5.48 -9.49
CA THR A 12 -18.53 -6.71 -8.79
C THR A 12 -18.32 -6.50 -7.30
N SER A 13 -19.30 -6.87 -6.48
CA SER A 13 -19.15 -6.95 -5.04
C SER A 13 -18.55 -8.31 -4.65
N ALA A 14 -17.53 -8.29 -3.80
CA ALA A 14 -17.02 -9.49 -3.15
C ALA A 14 -17.37 -9.42 -1.64
N PRO A 15 -17.66 -10.55 -0.99
CA PRO A 15 -17.82 -10.58 0.47
C PRO A 15 -16.58 -10.07 1.20
N GLU A 16 -16.73 -9.47 2.38
CA GLU A 16 -15.60 -8.85 3.11
C GLU A 16 -14.53 -9.86 3.55
N ASP A 17 -14.91 -11.13 3.77
CA ASP A 17 -14.06 -12.18 4.31
C ASP A 17 -13.17 -12.88 3.26
N VAL A 18 -13.42 -12.66 1.96
CA VAL A 18 -12.71 -13.40 0.89
C VAL A 18 -11.30 -12.87 0.59
N GLY A 19 -10.94 -11.70 1.10
CA GLY A 19 -9.64 -11.05 0.88
C GLY A 19 -9.42 -10.59 -0.57
N THR A 20 -8.23 -10.03 -0.83
CA THR A 20 -7.89 -9.44 -2.14
C THR A 20 -7.82 -10.47 -3.26
N VAL A 21 -7.37 -11.70 -2.97
CA VAL A 21 -7.32 -12.78 -3.96
C VAL A 21 -8.73 -13.29 -4.25
N GLY A 22 -9.59 -13.40 -3.24
CA GLY A 22 -11.00 -13.77 -3.44
C GLY A 22 -11.75 -12.76 -4.30
N ALA A 23 -11.52 -11.46 -4.08
CA ALA A 23 -12.06 -10.40 -4.93
C ALA A 23 -11.61 -10.55 -6.40
N LEU A 24 -10.33 -10.86 -6.64
CA LEU A 24 -9.83 -11.14 -7.99
C LEU A 24 -10.44 -12.41 -8.61
N ARG A 25 -10.65 -13.48 -7.82
CA ARG A 25 -11.32 -14.70 -8.29
C ARG A 25 -12.74 -14.39 -8.78
N ALA A 26 -13.47 -13.51 -8.10
CA ALA A 26 -14.83 -13.13 -8.50
C ALA A 26 -14.88 -12.46 -9.88
N VAL A 27 -13.80 -11.81 -10.31
CA VAL A 27 -13.70 -11.13 -11.61
C VAL A 27 -12.77 -11.84 -12.60
N ALA A 28 -12.25 -13.02 -12.29
CA ALA A 28 -11.21 -13.70 -13.07
C ALA A 28 -11.61 -13.93 -14.54
N HIS A 29 -12.89 -14.21 -14.79
CA HIS A 29 -13.45 -14.42 -16.14
C HIS A 29 -13.39 -13.16 -17.03
N HIS A 30 -13.26 -11.97 -16.44
CA HIS A 30 -13.10 -10.71 -17.17
C HIS A 30 -11.62 -10.35 -17.45
N LEU A 31 -10.66 -11.04 -16.82
CA LEU A 31 -9.24 -10.69 -16.88
C LEU A 31 -8.57 -11.19 -18.17
N THR A 32 -8.97 -10.71 -19.34
CA THR A 32 -8.58 -11.28 -20.66
C THR A 32 -7.22 -10.83 -21.20
N ALA A 33 -6.64 -9.76 -20.68
CA ALA A 33 -5.34 -9.25 -21.14
C ALA A 33 -4.17 -10.16 -20.74
N ASN A 34 -3.06 -10.10 -21.48
CA ASN A 34 -1.84 -10.86 -21.18
C ASN A 34 -1.19 -10.43 -19.86
N ASP A 35 -1.24 -9.14 -19.56
CA ASP A 35 -0.77 -8.56 -18.30
C ASP A 35 -1.95 -7.94 -17.57
N ILE A 36 -2.05 -8.19 -16.27
CA ILE A 36 -3.10 -7.68 -15.40
C ILE A 36 -2.48 -6.70 -14.41
N LEU A 37 -2.91 -5.44 -14.48
CA LEU A 37 -2.55 -4.43 -13.50
C LEU A 37 -3.61 -4.39 -12.40
N VAL A 38 -3.19 -4.61 -11.16
CA VAL A 38 -4.02 -4.53 -9.96
C VAL A 38 -3.60 -3.28 -9.18
N VAL A 39 -4.57 -2.44 -8.82
CA VAL A 39 -4.34 -1.20 -8.06
C VAL A 39 -5.35 -1.13 -6.92
N SER A 40 -4.88 -0.84 -5.71
CA SER A 40 -5.78 -0.59 -4.57
C SER A 40 -6.44 0.79 -4.66
N GLY A 41 -7.69 0.88 -4.19
CA GLY A 41 -8.42 2.15 -4.10
C GLY A 41 -7.88 3.12 -3.04
N ASP A 42 -6.96 2.66 -2.19
CA ASP A 42 -6.36 3.45 -1.10
C ASP A 42 -4.93 3.96 -1.41
N LEU A 43 -4.50 3.88 -2.68
CA LEU A 43 -3.22 4.40 -3.15
C LEU A 43 -3.37 5.83 -3.68
N VAL A 44 -2.56 6.75 -3.16
CA VAL A 44 -2.44 8.13 -3.66
C VAL A 44 -1.04 8.32 -4.24
N SER A 45 -0.93 8.48 -5.56
CA SER A 45 0.35 8.63 -6.23
C SER A 45 0.27 9.38 -7.56
N ASP A 46 1.34 10.09 -7.92
CA ASP A 46 1.56 10.67 -9.24
C ASP A 46 2.40 9.77 -10.17
N VAL A 47 2.65 8.53 -9.76
CA VAL A 47 3.37 7.54 -10.55
C VAL A 47 2.43 7.00 -11.64
N PRO A 48 2.80 7.14 -12.92
CA PRO A 48 1.96 6.63 -13.99
C PRO A 48 1.97 5.10 -13.95
N PRO A 49 0.80 4.43 -13.98
CA PRO A 49 0.75 2.97 -13.98
C PRO A 49 1.52 2.33 -15.15
N GLY A 50 1.65 3.06 -16.26
CA GLY A 50 2.47 2.68 -17.41
C GLY A 50 3.96 2.48 -17.09
N ALA A 51 4.51 3.14 -16.07
CA ALA A 51 5.90 2.92 -15.66
C ALA A 51 6.10 1.55 -15.02
N VAL A 52 5.16 1.12 -14.17
CA VAL A 52 5.17 -0.22 -13.56
C VAL A 52 4.97 -1.29 -14.65
N ALA A 53 4.04 -1.08 -15.57
CA ALA A 53 3.81 -1.97 -16.69
C ALA A 53 5.00 -2.05 -17.67
N ALA A 54 5.70 -0.94 -17.91
CA ALA A 54 6.89 -0.92 -18.76
C ALA A 54 8.03 -1.73 -18.15
N LEU A 55 8.28 -1.58 -16.84
CA LEU A 55 9.25 -2.39 -16.11
C LEU A 55 8.89 -3.89 -16.17
N HIS A 56 7.62 -4.20 -15.94
CA HIS A 56 7.09 -5.56 -15.98
C HIS A 56 7.37 -6.25 -17.31
N ARG A 57 7.05 -5.59 -18.43
CA ARG A 57 7.26 -6.13 -19.77
C ARG A 57 8.73 -6.18 -20.17
N ARG A 58 9.52 -5.17 -19.78
CA ARG A 58 10.96 -5.13 -20.10
C ARG A 58 11.69 -6.36 -19.57
N HIS A 59 11.30 -6.83 -18.40
CA HIS A 59 11.93 -7.97 -17.74
C HIS A 59 11.20 -9.30 -17.93
N ASP A 60 10.05 -9.31 -18.63
CA ASP A 60 9.13 -10.47 -18.71
C ASP A 60 8.85 -11.07 -17.32
N ALA A 61 8.54 -10.21 -16.35
CA ALA A 61 8.34 -10.61 -14.97
C ALA A 61 6.99 -11.34 -14.80
N VAL A 62 6.90 -12.27 -13.85
CA VAL A 62 5.60 -12.84 -13.46
C VAL A 62 4.81 -11.90 -12.57
N VAL A 63 5.52 -11.08 -11.80
CA VAL A 63 4.96 -9.99 -10.99
C VAL A 63 5.93 -8.82 -10.93
N THR A 64 5.38 -7.61 -10.94
CA THR A 64 6.12 -6.38 -10.63
C THR A 64 5.35 -5.63 -9.56
N ALA A 65 5.92 -5.52 -8.37
CA ALA A 65 5.31 -4.82 -7.24
C ALA A 65 5.84 -3.40 -7.13
N MET A 66 4.96 -2.44 -6.87
CA MET A 66 5.36 -1.08 -6.52
C MET A 66 5.60 -0.97 -5.02
N LEU A 67 6.80 -0.54 -4.62
CA LEU A 67 7.13 -0.25 -3.23
C LEU A 67 7.45 1.24 -3.06
N CYS A 68 6.99 1.85 -1.98
CA CYS A 68 7.26 3.25 -1.67
C CYS A 68 7.92 3.40 -0.30
N SER A 69 8.57 4.54 -0.06
CA SER A 69 9.15 4.83 1.24
C SER A 69 8.07 4.89 2.32
N VAL A 70 8.39 4.41 3.51
CA VAL A 70 7.51 4.56 4.68
C VAL A 70 7.46 6.04 5.07
N PRO A 71 6.26 6.63 5.27
CA PRO A 71 6.15 8.01 5.73
C PRO A 71 6.87 8.22 7.08
N VAL A 72 7.58 9.35 7.22
CA VAL A 72 8.32 9.72 8.45
C VAL A 72 7.38 9.91 9.65
N SER A 73 6.14 10.30 9.37
CA SER A 73 5.04 10.29 10.33
C SER A 73 4.59 8.85 10.51
N GLY A 74 5.25 8.12 11.42
CA GLY A 74 4.84 6.74 11.73
C GLY A 74 3.34 6.67 12.10
N PRO A 75 2.70 5.50 12.02
CA PRO A 75 1.32 5.32 12.46
C PRO A 75 1.20 5.68 13.96
N SER A 76 0.83 6.92 14.25
CA SER A 76 0.30 7.28 15.54
C SER A 76 -1.13 6.76 15.58
N GLU A 77 -1.28 5.49 15.93
CA GLU A 77 -2.51 4.96 16.52
C GLU A 77 -2.76 5.75 17.81
N SER A 78 -3.36 6.94 17.71
CA SER A 78 -3.81 7.73 18.86
C SER A 78 -5.10 7.14 19.45
N GLY A 79 -5.11 5.82 19.67
CA GLY A 79 -5.84 5.21 20.76
C GLY A 79 -4.94 5.20 21.99
N SER A 80 -4.80 6.34 22.68
CA SER A 80 -4.10 6.37 23.95
C SER A 80 -5.09 6.24 25.10
N SER A 81 -5.39 4.99 25.46
CA SER A 81 -5.82 4.67 26.82
C SER A 81 -4.83 5.31 27.79
N GLY A 82 -5.32 6.14 28.71
CA GLY A 82 -4.52 6.72 29.77
C GLY A 82 -3.78 5.64 30.54
N GLY A 83 -2.47 5.79 30.64
CA GLY A 83 -1.59 4.87 31.37
C GLY A 83 -0.13 5.22 31.10
N LYS A 84 0.58 5.60 32.16
CA LYS A 84 2.05 5.77 32.16
C LYS A 84 2.70 4.41 31.91
N ASP A 85 2.98 4.11 30.65
CA ASP A 85 4.14 3.35 30.16
C ASP A 85 3.88 3.04 28.68
N LYS A 86 4.59 3.74 27.80
CA LYS A 86 4.56 3.45 26.36
C LYS A 86 5.99 3.31 25.87
N THR A 87 6.53 2.11 26.03
CA THR A 87 7.49 1.58 25.06
C THR A 87 6.84 1.72 23.70
N LYS A 88 7.29 2.67 22.87
CA LYS A 88 6.83 2.83 21.49
C LYS A 88 6.96 1.46 20.82
N LYS A 89 5.83 0.79 20.55
CA LYS A 89 5.84 -0.48 19.82
C LYS A 89 6.46 -0.14 18.46
N ALA A 90 7.67 -0.63 18.21
CA ALA A 90 8.37 -0.36 16.96
C ALA A 90 7.49 -0.84 15.82
N VAL A 91 7.17 0.06 14.89
CA VAL A 91 6.41 -0.27 13.69
C VAL A 91 7.23 -1.32 12.96
N VAL A 92 6.68 -2.54 12.86
CA VAL A 92 7.36 -3.64 12.18
C VAL A 92 7.17 -3.41 10.69
N HIS A 93 8.25 -3.02 10.02
CA HIS A 93 8.27 -2.80 8.58
C HIS A 93 8.53 -4.13 7.86
N ASN A 94 8.14 -4.20 6.58
CA ASN A 94 8.53 -5.32 5.75
C ASN A 94 10.07 -5.30 5.58
N ILE A 95 10.71 -6.47 5.58
CA ILE A 95 12.09 -6.58 5.11
C ILE A 95 12.06 -6.97 3.64
N VAL A 96 12.74 -6.18 2.82
CA VAL A 96 12.78 -6.31 1.36
C VAL A 96 14.23 -6.53 0.95
N GLY A 97 14.50 -7.61 0.22
CA GLY A 97 15.80 -7.88 -0.39
C GLY A 97 15.75 -7.59 -1.89
N LEU A 98 16.65 -6.72 -2.35
CA LEU A 98 16.73 -6.23 -3.72
C LEU A 98 18.06 -6.62 -4.34
N ASP A 99 18.10 -6.71 -5.67
CA ASP A 99 19.37 -6.80 -6.39
C ASP A 99 20.09 -5.43 -6.42
N PRO A 100 21.38 -5.36 -6.81
CA PRO A 100 22.12 -4.10 -6.88
C PRO A 100 21.51 -3.04 -7.81
N THR A 101 20.77 -3.44 -8.86
CA THR A 101 20.06 -2.51 -9.75
C THR A 101 18.76 -1.97 -9.15
N LYS A 102 18.24 -2.61 -8.09
CA LYS A 102 16.97 -2.30 -7.42
C LYS A 102 15.76 -2.47 -8.34
N GLU A 103 15.85 -3.39 -9.30
CA GLU A 103 14.77 -3.71 -10.24
C GLU A 103 14.18 -5.10 -9.99
N PHE A 104 14.91 -5.97 -9.29
CA PHE A 104 14.48 -7.33 -8.95
C PHE A 104 14.21 -7.47 -7.46
N LEU A 105 13.06 -8.08 -7.15
CA LEU A 105 12.64 -8.41 -5.80
C LEU A 105 13.09 -9.82 -5.47
N LEU A 106 14.15 -9.92 -4.67
CA LEU A 106 14.79 -11.18 -4.32
C LEU A 106 14.19 -11.78 -3.05
N TYR A 107 13.84 -10.93 -2.08
CA TYR A 107 13.30 -11.38 -0.81
C TYR A 107 12.22 -10.43 -0.31
N ILE A 108 11.19 -10.99 0.33
CA ILE A 108 10.21 -10.23 1.09
C ILE A 108 9.82 -11.02 2.32
N ALA A 109 9.87 -10.37 3.48
CA ALA A 109 9.31 -10.84 4.73
C ALA A 109 8.32 -9.81 5.23
N THR A 110 7.08 -10.26 5.47
CA THR A 110 6.04 -9.38 5.98
C THR A 110 6.15 -9.26 7.49
N ALA A 111 5.70 -8.14 8.06
CA ALA A 111 5.73 -7.88 9.50
C ALA A 111 5.14 -9.01 10.38
N ALA A 112 4.18 -9.79 9.85
CA ALA A 112 3.57 -10.92 10.56
C ALA A 112 4.50 -12.14 10.68
N GLU A 113 5.51 -12.27 9.81
CA GLU A 113 6.52 -13.33 9.86
C GLU A 113 7.71 -12.95 10.77
N VAL A 114 7.70 -11.72 11.32
CA VAL A 114 8.79 -11.13 12.09
C VAL A 114 8.57 -11.34 13.58
N GLU A 115 8.86 -12.54 14.07
CA GLU A 115 8.84 -12.78 15.53
C GLU A 115 10.24 -12.82 16.15
N LYS A 116 11.27 -13.38 15.49
CA LYS A 116 12.64 -13.45 16.06
C LYS A 116 13.79 -13.41 15.04
N ASP A 117 13.77 -14.25 14.00
CA ASP A 117 14.89 -14.41 13.05
C ASP A 117 14.43 -14.37 11.59
N TYR A 118 15.25 -13.78 10.71
CA TYR A 118 15.02 -13.80 9.26
C TYR A 118 15.81 -14.92 8.60
N LYS A 119 15.13 -15.77 7.82
CA LYS A 119 15.74 -16.88 7.09
C LYS A 119 15.85 -16.56 5.60
N ILE A 120 17.08 -16.38 5.13
CA ILE A 120 17.38 -16.19 3.71
C ILE A 120 17.97 -17.49 3.17
N GLN A 121 17.40 -18.00 2.08
CA GLN A 121 17.91 -19.23 1.46
C GLN A 121 19.28 -19.00 0.83
N LYS A 122 20.28 -19.82 1.16
CA LYS A 122 21.64 -19.69 0.60
C LYS A 122 21.66 -19.75 -0.94
N SER A 123 20.70 -20.45 -1.55
CA SER A 123 20.55 -20.53 -3.01
C SER A 123 20.36 -19.17 -3.66
N ILE A 124 19.59 -18.25 -3.04
CA ILE A 124 19.37 -16.93 -3.62
C ILE A 124 20.63 -16.08 -3.58
N LEU A 125 21.34 -16.08 -2.44
CA LEU A 125 22.59 -15.35 -2.28
C LEU A 125 23.67 -15.86 -3.24
N ARG A 126 23.73 -17.17 -3.47
CA ARG A 126 24.64 -17.75 -4.48
C ARG A 126 24.29 -17.34 -5.90
N ALA A 127 23.01 -17.26 -6.24
CA ALA A 127 22.57 -16.92 -7.59
C ALA A 127 22.78 -15.44 -7.93
N VAL A 128 22.52 -14.55 -6.98
CA VAL A 128 22.55 -13.08 -7.19
C VAL A 128 23.90 -12.45 -6.82
N GLY A 129 24.71 -13.14 -6.01
CA GLY A 129 26.00 -12.66 -5.51
C GLY A 129 25.88 -11.58 -4.43
N GLN A 130 25.08 -10.55 -4.67
CA GLN A 130 24.86 -9.42 -3.76
C GLN A 130 23.36 -9.11 -3.64
N MET A 131 22.93 -8.82 -2.41
CA MET A 131 21.55 -8.43 -2.10
C MET A 131 21.54 -7.23 -1.16
N ASP A 132 20.81 -6.18 -1.52
CA ASP A 132 20.54 -5.01 -0.68
C ASP A 132 19.31 -5.26 0.18
N ILE A 133 19.42 -5.07 1.50
CA ILE A 133 18.32 -5.33 2.44
C ILE A 133 17.79 -4.00 2.96
N ARG A 134 16.50 -3.75 2.73
CA ARG A 134 15.80 -2.53 3.11
C ARG A 134 14.63 -2.81 4.05
N ALA A 135 14.46 -1.92 5.03
CA ALA A 135 13.35 -1.93 5.98
C ALA A 135 12.55 -0.61 5.97
N ASP A 136 12.89 0.30 5.07
CA ASP A 136 12.27 1.62 4.90
C ASP A 136 11.26 1.66 3.74
N LEU A 137 10.93 0.49 3.18
CA LEU A 137 9.99 0.32 2.08
C LEU A 137 8.68 -0.33 2.55
N MET A 138 7.57 0.15 2.02
CA MET A 138 6.24 -0.41 2.19
C MET A 138 5.59 -0.75 0.85
N ASP A 139 4.65 -1.69 0.89
CA ASP A 139 3.90 -2.12 -0.28
C ASP A 139 2.82 -1.08 -0.65
N ALA A 140 2.91 -0.57 -1.89
CA ALA A 140 1.98 0.43 -2.42
C ALA A 140 0.68 -0.20 -2.97
N TYR A 141 0.55 -1.53 -3.02
CA TYR A 141 -0.61 -2.25 -3.58
C TYR A 141 -0.90 -1.90 -5.04
N MET A 142 0.16 -1.67 -5.81
CA MET A 142 0.10 -1.67 -7.27
C MET A 142 0.98 -2.82 -7.78
N TYR A 143 0.36 -3.74 -8.51
CA TYR A 143 1.03 -4.93 -9.05
C TYR A 143 0.72 -5.07 -10.54
N ALA A 144 1.73 -5.35 -11.35
CA ALA A 144 1.54 -5.89 -12.68
C ALA A 144 1.84 -7.40 -12.64
N PHE A 145 0.88 -8.22 -13.06
CA PHE A 145 1.01 -9.67 -13.13
C PHE A 145 0.95 -10.17 -14.56
N LYS A 146 1.75 -11.18 -14.87
CA LYS A 146 1.53 -12.00 -16.06
C LYS A 146 0.27 -12.85 -15.83
N ARG A 147 -0.70 -12.80 -16.74
CA ARG A 147 -2.01 -13.46 -16.59
C ARG A 147 -1.88 -14.95 -16.25
N SER A 148 -0.96 -15.66 -16.90
CA SER A 148 -0.74 -17.10 -16.66
C SER A 148 -0.34 -17.38 -15.21
N ALA A 149 0.56 -16.58 -14.64
CA ALA A 149 1.00 -16.72 -13.26
C ALA A 149 -0.11 -16.33 -12.27
N LEU A 150 -0.87 -15.28 -12.59
CA LEU A 150 -2.03 -14.90 -11.78
C LEU A 150 -3.10 -16.00 -11.77
N GLN A 151 -3.41 -16.60 -12.93
CA GLN A 151 -4.42 -17.66 -13.03
C GLN A 151 -4.04 -18.89 -12.19
N GLU A 152 -2.77 -19.31 -12.23
CA GLU A 152 -2.27 -20.43 -11.42
C GLU A 152 -2.49 -20.20 -9.91
N VAL A 153 -2.31 -18.96 -9.46
CA VAL A 153 -2.56 -18.56 -8.07
C VAL A 153 -4.07 -18.52 -7.77
N LEU A 154 -4.89 -18.02 -8.69
CA LEU A 154 -6.33 -17.93 -8.52
C LEU A 154 -7.00 -19.31 -8.48
N ASP A 155 -6.48 -20.28 -9.24
CA ASP A 155 -6.97 -21.66 -9.29
C ASP A 155 -6.71 -22.43 -7.97
N GLN A 156 -5.67 -22.05 -7.23
CA GLN A 156 -5.36 -22.59 -5.90
C GLN A 156 -6.25 -21.95 -4.81
N LYS A 157 -7.56 -22.27 -4.85
CA LYS A 157 -8.61 -21.58 -4.07
C LYS A 157 -8.36 -21.46 -2.57
N GLU A 158 -7.74 -22.45 -1.93
CA GLU A 158 -7.58 -22.49 -0.47
C GLU A 158 -6.25 -21.92 0.05
N ASN A 159 -5.24 -21.80 -0.82
CA ASN A 159 -3.87 -21.48 -0.39
C ASN A 159 -3.59 -19.97 -0.29
N PHE A 160 -4.38 -19.14 -0.98
CA PHE A 160 -4.11 -17.71 -1.12
C PHE A 160 -5.35 -16.87 -0.83
N ARG A 161 -5.25 -15.95 0.13
CA ARG A 161 -6.30 -14.97 0.50
C ARG A 161 -5.87 -13.53 0.19
N SER A 162 -4.59 -13.21 0.34
CA SER A 162 -4.02 -11.87 0.24
C SER A 162 -2.89 -11.80 -0.79
N LEU A 163 -2.99 -10.84 -1.73
CA LEU A 163 -1.92 -10.58 -2.70
C LEU A 163 -0.60 -10.23 -2.00
N ARG A 164 -0.67 -9.38 -0.97
CA ARG A 164 0.50 -8.91 -0.23
C ARG A 164 1.09 -9.98 0.68
N GLN A 165 0.25 -10.68 1.44
CA GLN A 165 0.73 -11.58 2.49
C GLN A 165 1.04 -12.99 1.97
N ASP A 166 0.36 -13.42 0.91
CA ASP A 166 0.47 -14.80 0.44
C ASP A 166 1.10 -14.86 -0.96
N VAL A 167 0.49 -14.17 -1.94
CA VAL A 167 0.85 -14.33 -3.37
C VAL A 167 2.24 -13.77 -3.68
N LEU A 168 2.51 -12.51 -3.33
CA LEU A 168 3.79 -11.88 -3.62
C LEU A 168 4.95 -12.63 -2.92
N PRO A 169 4.89 -12.95 -1.61
CA PRO A 169 5.94 -13.75 -0.97
C PRO A 169 6.10 -15.14 -1.57
N TYR A 170 5.01 -15.81 -1.95
CA TYR A 170 5.07 -17.10 -2.64
C TYR A 170 5.80 -17.03 -3.98
N LEU A 171 5.46 -16.05 -4.83
CA LEU A 171 6.10 -15.86 -6.13
C LEU A 171 7.58 -15.52 -5.95
N VAL A 172 7.94 -14.65 -5.02
CA VAL A 172 9.35 -14.31 -4.73
C VAL A 172 10.14 -15.53 -4.24
N ARG A 173 9.56 -16.37 -3.36
CA ARG A 173 10.21 -17.58 -2.82
C ARG A 173 10.34 -18.71 -3.83
N SER A 174 9.56 -18.68 -4.90
CA SER A 174 9.55 -19.73 -5.93
C SER A 174 10.47 -19.44 -7.13
N GLN A 175 11.02 -18.22 -7.25
CA GLN A 175 11.86 -17.79 -8.38
C GLN A 175 13.04 -18.72 -8.75
N LEU A 176 13.58 -19.44 -7.76
CA LEU A 176 14.75 -20.33 -7.93
C LEU A 176 14.43 -21.81 -7.66
N ARG A 177 13.15 -22.20 -7.64
CA ARG A 177 12.79 -23.61 -7.41
C ARG A 177 13.22 -24.47 -8.60
N SER A 178 14.12 -25.41 -8.34
CA SER A 178 14.44 -26.50 -9.25
C SER A 178 13.38 -27.58 -9.10
N GLU A 179 12.70 -28.01 -10.18
CA GLU A 179 11.72 -29.13 -10.17
C GLU A 179 12.31 -30.50 -9.74
N VAL A 180 13.60 -30.56 -9.39
CA VAL A 180 14.33 -31.79 -9.09
C VAL A 180 13.88 -32.46 -7.77
N LEU A 181 13.05 -31.80 -6.96
CA LEU A 181 12.54 -32.35 -5.70
C LEU A 181 11.05 -32.73 -5.71
N SER A 182 10.30 -32.46 -6.78
CA SER A 182 8.87 -32.84 -6.85
C SER A 182 8.62 -34.24 -7.41
N ASN A 183 9.63 -34.89 -8.02
CA ASN A 183 9.48 -36.20 -8.66
C ASN A 183 10.03 -37.38 -7.85
N VAL A 184 10.39 -37.19 -6.58
CA VAL A 184 10.63 -38.32 -5.67
C VAL A 184 9.38 -38.51 -4.83
N ALA A 185 8.40 -39.22 -5.41
CA ALA A 185 7.42 -39.91 -4.59
C ALA A 185 8.18 -40.79 -3.57
N PRO A 186 7.72 -40.92 -2.31
CA PRO A 186 8.32 -41.85 -1.38
C PRO A 186 8.05 -43.26 -1.89
N GLN A 187 9.03 -43.81 -2.63
CA GLN A 187 9.08 -45.23 -2.93
C GLN A 187 9.27 -45.93 -1.59
N VAL A 188 8.27 -46.74 -1.26
CA VAL A 188 8.22 -47.67 -0.14
C VAL A 188 9.56 -48.38 -0.02
N GLU A 189 10.19 -48.29 1.15
CA GLU A 189 11.34 -49.13 1.49
C GLU A 189 10.88 -50.58 1.57
N GLU A 190 11.26 -51.38 0.57
CA GLU A 190 11.38 -52.83 0.73
C GLU A 190 12.84 -53.24 0.54
N ASN A 191 13.29 -54.04 1.52
CA ASN A 191 14.57 -54.71 1.69
C ASN A 191 15.41 -55.03 0.44
N GLY A 192 16.74 -54.94 0.61
CA GLY A 192 17.66 -55.83 -0.10
C GLY A 192 19.01 -55.20 -0.45
N SER A 193 20.08 -55.79 0.09
CA SER A 193 21.48 -55.52 -0.21
C SER A 193 21.84 -55.59 -1.70
N GLU A 194 22.68 -54.69 -2.21
CA GLU A 194 23.95 -55.01 -2.92
C GLU A 194 24.67 -53.77 -3.48
N LYS A 195 26.00 -53.87 -3.55
CA LYS A 195 26.95 -52.81 -3.93
C LYS A 195 26.88 -52.47 -5.43
N VAL A 196 26.48 -51.24 -5.77
CA VAL A 196 26.78 -50.55 -7.05
C VAL A 196 26.84 -49.05 -6.73
N GLY A 197 27.88 -48.27 -6.98
CA GLY A 197 29.09 -48.37 -7.77
C GLY A 197 29.60 -46.93 -7.92
N SER A 198 30.90 -46.73 -7.77
CA SER A 198 31.65 -45.46 -7.67
C SER A 198 31.35 -44.38 -8.74
N HIS A 199 30.58 -44.69 -9.78
CA HIS A 199 30.24 -43.79 -10.90
C HIS A 199 29.17 -42.71 -10.59
N LYS A 200 28.28 -42.92 -9.61
CA LYS A 200 27.25 -41.91 -9.27
C LYS A 200 27.85 -40.65 -8.66
N ASN A 201 28.94 -40.77 -7.91
CA ASN A 201 29.60 -39.64 -7.27
C ASN A 201 30.36 -38.77 -8.29
N GLN A 202 30.88 -39.35 -9.37
CA GLN A 202 31.54 -38.60 -10.44
C GLN A 202 30.54 -37.81 -11.30
N ALA A 203 29.37 -38.37 -11.59
CA ALA A 203 28.27 -37.66 -12.25
C ALA A 203 27.69 -36.56 -11.35
N LEU A 204 27.55 -36.79 -10.04
CA LEU A 204 27.10 -35.79 -9.08
C LEU A 204 28.14 -34.66 -8.92
N LEU A 205 29.44 -35.00 -8.81
CA LEU A 205 30.53 -34.03 -8.67
C LEU A 205 30.74 -33.21 -9.94
N SER A 206 30.66 -33.81 -11.13
CA SER A 206 30.68 -33.06 -12.41
C SER A 206 29.45 -32.15 -12.56
N ARG A 207 28.28 -32.55 -12.03
CA ARG A 207 27.07 -31.72 -11.97
C ARG A 207 27.13 -30.63 -10.90
N ILE A 208 27.86 -30.85 -9.81
CA ILE A 208 28.15 -29.83 -8.78
C ILE A 208 29.16 -28.84 -9.33
N LEU A 209 30.23 -29.30 -9.99
CA LEU A 209 31.29 -28.47 -10.57
C LEU A 209 30.79 -27.61 -11.75
N SER A 210 29.88 -28.14 -12.60
CA SER A 210 29.19 -27.34 -13.61
C SER A 210 28.20 -26.33 -13.00
N ASN A 211 27.61 -26.64 -11.84
CA ASN A 211 26.84 -25.67 -11.06
C ASN A 211 27.72 -24.70 -10.24
N SER A 212 29.02 -24.94 -10.10
CA SER A 212 29.97 -24.00 -9.47
C SER A 212 30.33 -22.86 -10.43
N SER A 213 30.15 -23.06 -11.73
CA SER A 213 30.05 -22.03 -12.75
C SER A 213 28.63 -21.48 -12.77
N THR A 214 28.11 -20.96 -11.65
CA THR A 214 26.82 -20.29 -11.66
C THR A 214 26.94 -19.06 -12.55
N THR A 215 26.41 -19.17 -13.76
CA THR A 215 25.98 -18.02 -14.54
C THR A 215 25.14 -17.13 -13.62
N SER A 216 25.46 -15.84 -13.61
CA SER A 216 24.76 -14.83 -12.80
C SER A 216 23.25 -15.03 -12.93
N PHE A 217 22.46 -14.68 -11.90
CA PHE A 217 21.00 -14.59 -12.01
C PHE A 217 20.58 -13.90 -13.33
N HIS A 218 21.34 -12.91 -13.80
CA HIS A 218 21.11 -12.26 -15.09
C HIS A 218 21.49 -13.11 -16.32
N ASP A 219 22.52 -13.94 -16.24
CA ASP A 219 23.06 -14.74 -17.36
C ASP A 219 22.25 -16.02 -17.62
N LEU A 220 21.69 -16.65 -16.56
CA LEU A 220 20.71 -17.74 -16.70
C LEU A 220 19.46 -17.31 -17.49
N HIS A 221 19.27 -16.00 -17.67
CA HIS A 221 18.11 -15.37 -18.30
C HIS A 221 18.45 -14.57 -19.56
N ALA A 222 19.72 -14.49 -19.98
CA ALA A 222 20.16 -13.76 -21.17
C ALA A 222 20.09 -14.59 -22.46
N HIS A 223 20.14 -15.92 -22.36
CA HIS A 223 20.15 -16.82 -23.51
C HIS A 223 18.77 -17.47 -23.72
N GLY A 224 18.13 -17.09 -24.82
CA GLY A 224 17.00 -17.82 -25.40
C GLY A 224 17.43 -19.26 -25.71
N THR A 225 16.58 -20.18 -25.29
CA THR A 225 16.74 -21.64 -25.33
C THR A 225 17.33 -22.17 -26.64
N ASN A 226 18.51 -22.80 -26.54
CA ASN A 226 18.93 -23.91 -27.38
C ASN A 226 19.95 -24.75 -26.59
N GLU A 227 19.44 -25.63 -25.73
CA GLU A 227 19.99 -26.96 -25.43
C GLU A 227 19.21 -27.62 -24.28
N SER A 228 19.02 -28.93 -24.40
CA SER A 228 18.15 -29.78 -23.58
C SER A 228 18.67 -30.00 -22.15
N ILE A 229 18.51 -29.00 -21.29
CA ILE A 229 18.72 -29.08 -19.84
C ILE A 229 17.36 -29.17 -19.14
N PRO A 230 17.18 -29.92 -18.03
CA PRO A 230 15.90 -29.96 -17.31
C PRO A 230 15.50 -28.54 -16.94
N VAL A 231 14.37 -28.06 -17.46
CA VAL A 231 13.93 -26.68 -17.32
C VAL A 231 13.63 -26.43 -15.84
N ARG A 232 14.56 -25.77 -15.14
CA ARG A 232 14.19 -25.13 -13.88
C ARG A 232 13.13 -24.09 -14.23
N LYS A 233 11.92 -24.21 -13.69
CA LYS A 233 10.94 -23.11 -13.74
C LYS A 233 11.51 -21.96 -12.92
N THR A 234 12.23 -21.09 -13.60
CA THR A 234 12.75 -19.84 -13.05
C THR A 234 11.90 -18.70 -13.58
N HIS A 235 11.51 -17.80 -12.70
CA HIS A 235 10.74 -16.62 -13.06
C HIS A 235 11.25 -15.40 -12.31
N LYS A 236 10.96 -14.22 -12.87
CA LYS A 236 11.42 -12.94 -12.33
C LYS A 236 10.28 -12.24 -11.61
N CYS A 237 10.56 -11.78 -10.40
CA CYS A 237 9.75 -10.82 -9.66
C CYS A 237 10.50 -9.49 -9.68
N CYS A 238 9.86 -8.45 -10.17
CA CYS A 238 10.44 -7.11 -10.23
C CYS A 238 9.86 -6.20 -9.15
N VAL A 239 10.58 -5.11 -8.88
CA VAL A 239 10.11 -4.03 -8.01
C VAL A 239 10.20 -2.70 -8.74
N TYR A 240 9.15 -1.89 -8.63
CA TYR A 240 9.20 -0.48 -9.03
C TYR A 240 9.26 0.39 -7.78
N ILE A 241 10.34 1.14 -7.61
CA ILE A 241 10.50 2.11 -6.53
C ILE A 241 10.42 3.52 -7.13
N PRO A 242 9.41 4.34 -6.77
CA PRO A 242 9.31 5.70 -7.25
C PRO A 242 10.55 6.51 -6.89
N ALA A 243 10.96 7.41 -7.80
CA ALA A 243 11.98 8.41 -7.49
C ALA A 243 11.50 9.32 -6.35
N SER A 244 12.44 9.95 -5.63
CA SER A 244 12.13 10.87 -4.53
C SER A 244 11.30 12.10 -4.94
N SER A 245 11.27 12.42 -6.24
CA SER A 245 10.45 13.49 -6.81
C SER A 245 8.99 13.09 -7.05
N LYS A 246 8.64 11.81 -6.88
CA LYS A 246 7.29 11.28 -7.07
C LYS A 246 6.58 11.11 -5.74
N TYR A 247 5.32 11.49 -5.70
CA TYR A 247 4.46 11.28 -4.56
C TYR A 247 3.89 9.87 -4.59
N CYS A 248 4.01 9.13 -3.50
CA CYS A 248 3.39 7.83 -3.33
C CYS A 248 3.12 7.56 -1.85
N ALA A 249 1.85 7.53 -1.47
CA ALA A 249 1.41 7.26 -0.11
C ALA A 249 0.19 6.33 -0.12
N ARG A 250 0.07 5.52 0.94
CA ARG A 250 -1.06 4.60 1.14
C ARG A 250 -1.92 5.08 2.29
N LEU A 251 -3.22 5.00 2.10
CA LEU A 251 -4.22 5.37 3.09
C LEU A 251 -4.56 4.18 4.00
N TYR A 252 -3.61 3.75 4.84
CA TYR A 252 -3.77 2.57 5.72
C TYR A 252 -4.09 2.91 7.18
N SER A 253 -4.11 4.20 7.53
CA SER A 253 -4.43 4.66 8.88
C SER A 253 -5.04 6.06 8.83
N ILE A 254 -5.70 6.46 9.92
CA ILE A 254 -6.26 7.81 10.07
C ILE A 254 -5.15 8.86 10.05
N GLN A 255 -3.99 8.54 10.61
CA GLN A 255 -2.82 9.42 10.53
C GLN A 255 -2.36 9.61 9.08
N ALA A 256 -2.26 8.51 8.30
CA ALA A 256 -1.94 8.59 6.88
C ALA A 256 -3.00 9.41 6.11
N TYR A 257 -4.28 9.25 6.43
CA TYR A 257 -5.35 10.08 5.86
C TYR A 257 -5.13 11.58 6.17
N CYS A 258 -4.77 11.92 7.41
CA CYS A 258 -4.44 13.28 7.81
C CYS A 258 -3.23 13.87 7.09
N ASP A 259 -2.18 13.07 6.93
CA ASP A 259 -0.94 13.47 6.29
C ASP A 259 -1.13 13.65 4.79
N ILE A 260 -1.75 12.69 4.11
CA ILE A 260 -2.03 12.75 2.66
C ILE A 260 -2.86 13.99 2.31
N ASN A 261 -3.94 14.26 3.06
CA ASN A 261 -4.77 15.45 2.81
C ASN A 261 -3.97 16.75 2.93
N ARG A 262 -3.05 16.83 3.88
CA ARG A 262 -2.20 18.00 4.07
C ARG A 262 -1.14 18.11 2.97
N ASP A 263 -0.55 17.00 2.57
CA ASP A 263 0.44 16.95 1.49
C ASP A 263 -0.19 17.40 0.17
N VAL A 264 -1.40 16.94 -0.14
CA VAL A 264 -2.14 17.31 -1.36
C VAL A 264 -2.49 18.80 -1.41
N ILE A 265 -2.53 19.50 -0.27
CA ILE A 265 -2.74 20.97 -0.18
C ILE A 265 -1.40 21.72 0.00
N GLY A 266 -0.28 21.01 0.01
CA GLY A 266 1.06 21.57 0.13
C GLY A 266 1.97 21.03 -0.96
N GLU A 267 2.94 20.22 -0.56
CA GLU A 267 4.03 19.71 -1.40
C GLU A 267 3.55 18.88 -2.60
N ALA A 268 2.40 18.19 -2.46
CA ALA A 268 1.79 17.38 -3.52
C ALA A 268 0.59 18.09 -4.18
N SER A 269 0.61 19.41 -4.21
CA SER A 269 -0.42 20.28 -4.80
C SER A 269 -0.83 19.91 -6.22
N HIS A 270 0.11 19.38 -7.03
CA HIS A 270 -0.14 18.93 -8.40
C HIS A 270 -1.13 17.77 -8.50
N LEU A 271 -1.36 17.02 -7.42
CA LEU A 271 -2.36 15.95 -7.37
C LEU A 271 -3.79 16.47 -7.19
N SER A 272 -3.94 17.65 -6.61
CA SER A 272 -5.24 18.17 -6.18
C SER A 272 -6.09 18.69 -7.34
N GLY A 273 -5.45 19.19 -8.40
CA GLY A 273 -6.11 19.88 -9.51
C GLY A 273 -6.71 21.25 -9.15
N TYR A 274 -6.54 21.72 -7.91
CA TYR A 274 -7.04 23.02 -7.47
C TYR A 274 -6.03 24.14 -7.74
N SER A 275 -6.55 25.36 -7.92
CA SER A 275 -5.74 26.58 -8.00
C SER A 275 -5.50 27.16 -6.61
N PHE A 276 -4.27 27.55 -6.33
CA PHE A 276 -3.84 28.10 -5.04
C PHE A 276 -3.93 29.62 -5.05
N SER A 277 -4.32 30.19 -3.91
CA SER A 277 -4.24 31.63 -3.69
C SER A 277 -2.79 32.07 -3.42
N ALA A 278 -2.55 33.38 -3.42
CA ALA A 278 -1.27 33.96 -3.04
C ALA A 278 -0.82 33.62 -1.59
N GLN A 279 -1.72 33.10 -0.76
CA GLN A 279 -1.44 32.69 0.63
C GLN A 279 -1.17 31.19 0.79
N ASN A 280 -0.93 30.46 -0.31
CA ASN A 280 -0.74 29.01 -0.33
C ASN A 280 -1.90 28.25 0.36
N ASN A 281 -3.12 28.73 0.14
CA ASN A 281 -4.36 28.06 0.57
C ASN A 281 -5.28 27.88 -0.63
N ILE A 282 -6.27 27.00 -0.47
CA ILE A 282 -7.29 26.73 -1.48
C ILE A 282 -8.62 27.21 -0.92
N ILE A 283 -9.22 28.23 -1.54
CA ILE A 283 -10.55 28.71 -1.17
C ILE A 283 -11.39 28.66 -2.43
N HIS A 284 -12.44 27.83 -2.41
CA HIS A 284 -13.33 27.73 -3.56
C HIS A 284 -14.03 29.08 -3.80
N PRO A 285 -14.20 29.54 -5.06
CA PRO A 285 -14.82 30.85 -5.35
C PRO A 285 -16.23 31.04 -4.78
N SER A 286 -16.98 29.94 -4.60
CA SER A 286 -18.32 29.97 -4.03
C SER A 286 -18.35 30.00 -2.48
N ALA A 287 -17.20 29.87 -1.82
CA ALA A 287 -17.12 29.82 -0.37
C ALA A 287 -17.31 31.22 0.22
N GLN A 288 -18.01 31.30 1.35
CA GLN A 288 -18.33 32.56 2.00
C GLN A 288 -17.58 32.68 3.33
N LEU A 289 -16.89 33.80 3.53
CA LEU A 289 -16.09 34.08 4.72
C LEU A 289 -16.66 35.29 5.44
N GLY A 290 -16.98 35.13 6.72
CA GLY A 290 -17.42 36.21 7.59
C GLY A 290 -16.31 37.22 7.90
N SER A 291 -16.69 38.28 8.61
CA SER A 291 -15.81 39.36 9.01
C SER A 291 -14.72 38.87 9.97
N LYS A 292 -13.48 39.32 9.77
CA LYS A 292 -12.31 38.96 10.60
C LYS A 292 -12.00 37.45 10.61
N THR A 293 -12.40 36.72 9.58
CA THR A 293 -12.10 35.29 9.43
C THR A 293 -10.81 35.08 8.65
N THR A 294 -9.99 34.13 9.10
CA THR A 294 -8.66 33.84 8.54
C THR A 294 -8.53 32.37 8.16
N VAL A 295 -8.06 32.13 6.94
CA VAL A 295 -7.69 30.81 6.44
C VAL A 295 -6.19 30.82 6.18
N GLY A 296 -5.43 30.10 7.00
CA GLY A 296 -3.97 30.08 6.90
C GLY A 296 -3.45 29.32 5.68
N PRO A 297 -2.12 29.31 5.47
CA PRO A 297 -1.49 28.47 4.44
C PRO A 297 -1.75 26.99 4.72
N HIS A 298 -1.68 26.18 3.67
CA HIS A 298 -1.96 24.73 3.69
C HIS A 298 -3.35 24.40 4.25
N CYS A 299 -4.33 25.27 3.98
CA CYS A 299 -5.73 25.04 4.31
C CYS A 299 -6.56 24.97 3.05
N MET A 300 -7.66 24.24 3.12
CA MET A 300 -8.65 24.18 2.05
C MET A 300 -10.04 24.50 2.60
N LEU A 301 -10.80 25.31 1.86
CA LEU A 301 -12.22 25.53 2.06
C LEU A 301 -12.96 25.13 0.78
N GLY A 302 -13.71 24.03 0.88
CA GLY A 302 -14.43 23.44 -0.23
C GLY A 302 -15.61 24.27 -0.73
N GLU A 303 -16.16 23.80 -1.86
CA GLU A 303 -17.31 24.40 -2.53
C GLU A 303 -18.52 24.55 -1.61
N GLY A 304 -19.24 25.66 -1.74
CA GLY A 304 -20.49 25.95 -1.03
C GLY A 304 -20.36 26.08 0.50
N SER A 305 -19.15 26.03 1.05
CA SER A 305 -18.91 26.14 2.49
C SER A 305 -18.98 27.60 2.95
N GLN A 306 -19.56 27.79 4.15
CA GLN A 306 -19.82 29.10 4.74
C GLN A 306 -19.18 29.16 6.12
N MET A 307 -18.46 30.24 6.39
CA MET A 307 -17.81 30.51 7.67
C MET A 307 -18.33 31.82 8.25
N GLY A 308 -18.71 31.81 9.52
CA GLY A 308 -19.12 32.99 10.29
C GLY A 308 -17.95 33.93 10.61
N ASP A 309 -18.20 34.86 11.52
CA ASP A 309 -17.25 35.92 11.89
C ASP A 309 -16.18 35.41 12.86
N LYS A 310 -14.99 36.03 12.84
CA LYS A 310 -13.88 35.79 13.78
C LYS A 310 -13.39 34.34 13.83
N CYS A 311 -13.44 33.62 12.71
CA CYS A 311 -12.98 32.24 12.63
C CYS A 311 -11.49 32.15 12.25
N SER A 312 -10.82 31.07 12.67
CA SER A 312 -9.41 30.83 12.32
C SER A 312 -9.17 29.36 11.95
N VAL A 313 -8.65 29.15 10.75
CA VAL A 313 -8.34 27.81 10.20
C VAL A 313 -6.84 27.72 9.95
N LYS A 314 -6.18 26.69 10.48
CA LYS A 314 -4.73 26.48 10.35
C LYS A 314 -4.42 25.02 10.02
N ARG A 315 -3.65 24.78 8.95
CA ARG A 315 -3.27 23.44 8.44
C ARG A 315 -4.44 22.45 8.48
N SER A 316 -5.60 22.84 7.97
CA SER A 316 -6.83 22.07 8.07
C SER A 316 -7.58 22.05 6.75
N VAL A 317 -8.29 20.96 6.52
CA VAL A 317 -9.08 20.74 5.30
C VAL A 317 -10.55 20.81 5.67
N ILE A 318 -11.29 21.67 5.00
CA ILE A 318 -12.73 21.79 5.14
C ILE A 318 -13.36 21.40 3.80
N GLY A 319 -14.22 20.38 3.85
CA GLY A 319 -14.97 19.84 2.72
C GLY A 319 -16.02 20.80 2.19
N ARG A 320 -16.92 20.24 1.40
CA ARG A 320 -17.97 20.96 0.67
C ARG A 320 -19.23 21.12 1.52
N HIS A 321 -19.96 22.21 1.29
CA HIS A 321 -21.24 22.51 1.91
C HIS A 321 -21.23 22.50 3.45
N CYS A 322 -20.11 22.87 4.05
CA CYS A 322 -19.98 22.98 5.49
C CYS A 322 -20.54 24.32 5.98
N ARG A 323 -21.20 24.31 7.14
CA ARG A 323 -21.70 25.52 7.81
C ARG A 323 -20.95 25.70 9.11
N ILE A 324 -20.08 26.70 9.16
CA ILE A 324 -19.25 26.99 10.32
C ILE A 324 -19.74 28.30 10.93
N GLY A 325 -20.11 28.25 12.20
CA GLY A 325 -20.56 29.39 12.99
C GLY A 325 -19.47 30.43 13.23
N SER A 326 -19.73 31.36 14.15
CA SER A 326 -18.81 32.43 14.53
C SER A 326 -17.87 32.01 15.66
N ASN A 327 -16.69 32.64 15.74
CA ASN A 327 -15.67 32.41 16.77
C ASN A 327 -15.16 30.96 16.82
N VAL A 328 -15.11 30.27 15.68
CA VAL A 328 -14.65 28.88 15.56
C VAL A 328 -13.15 28.82 15.27
N LYS A 329 -12.44 27.90 15.93
CA LYS A 329 -11.01 27.63 15.71
C LYS A 329 -10.81 26.20 15.25
N ILE A 330 -10.16 26.03 14.09
CA ILE A 330 -9.87 24.72 13.50
C ILE A 330 -8.37 24.64 13.23
N ALA A 331 -7.70 23.64 13.82
CA ALA A 331 -6.26 23.47 13.68
C ALA A 331 -5.89 21.99 13.45
N ASN A 332 -4.99 21.72 12.50
CA ASN A 332 -4.50 20.38 12.18
C ASN A 332 -5.65 19.34 12.04
N SER A 333 -6.78 19.70 11.46
CA SER A 333 -8.00 18.88 11.47
C SER A 333 -8.56 18.70 10.07
N ILE A 334 -9.33 17.62 9.88
CA ILE A 334 -10.06 17.37 8.63
C ILE A 334 -11.55 17.37 8.92
N VAL A 335 -12.26 18.24 8.23
CA VAL A 335 -13.71 18.35 8.23
C VAL A 335 -14.20 17.89 6.86
N MET A 336 -14.94 16.78 6.80
CA MET A 336 -15.53 16.26 5.56
C MET A 336 -16.73 17.11 5.12
N ASP A 337 -17.52 16.60 4.17
CA ASP A 337 -18.62 17.33 3.54
C ASP A 337 -19.87 17.40 4.44
N HIS A 338 -20.67 18.44 4.23
CA HIS A 338 -21.96 18.64 4.91
C HIS A 338 -21.90 18.68 6.44
N VAL A 339 -20.77 19.15 6.99
CA VAL A 339 -20.61 19.29 8.44
C VAL A 339 -21.15 20.65 8.91
N THR A 340 -21.91 20.65 10.00
CA THR A 340 -22.36 21.87 10.68
C THR A 340 -21.62 22.03 12.00
N ILE A 341 -20.94 23.16 12.18
CA ILE A 341 -20.17 23.50 13.38
C ILE A 341 -20.78 24.75 14.01
N GLY A 342 -21.29 24.63 15.23
CA GLY A 342 -21.87 25.74 15.99
C GLY A 342 -20.86 26.77 16.46
N ASP A 343 -21.37 27.86 17.02
CA ASP A 343 -20.55 29.00 17.46
C ASP A 343 -19.59 28.63 18.60
N GLY A 344 -18.39 29.22 18.59
CA GLY A 344 -17.41 29.08 19.66
C GLY A 344 -16.74 27.70 19.77
N CYS A 345 -16.87 26.83 18.77
CA CYS A 345 -16.22 25.51 18.78
C CYS A 345 -14.69 25.61 18.61
N SER A 346 -13.97 24.66 19.20
CA SER A 346 -12.52 24.53 19.06
C SER A 346 -12.15 23.10 18.68
N ILE A 347 -11.60 22.92 17.49
CA ILE A 347 -11.28 21.60 16.90
C ILE A 347 -9.79 21.54 16.63
N GLN A 348 -9.12 20.54 17.20
CA GLN A 348 -7.69 20.35 17.07
C GLN A 348 -7.36 18.87 16.81
N GLY A 349 -6.50 18.59 15.82
CA GLY A 349 -6.01 17.23 15.57
C GLY A 349 -7.11 16.20 15.23
N SER A 350 -8.31 16.64 14.86
CA SER A 350 -9.49 15.79 14.82
C SER A 350 -9.96 15.53 13.39
N VAL A 351 -10.57 14.36 13.17
CA VAL A 351 -11.23 14.00 11.91
C VAL A 351 -12.73 13.97 12.13
N ILE A 352 -13.45 14.80 11.37
CA ILE A 352 -14.90 14.94 11.45
C ILE A 352 -15.48 14.44 10.14
N CYS A 353 -16.20 13.31 10.20
CA CYS A 353 -16.81 12.68 9.04
C CYS A 353 -18.05 13.44 8.55
N SER A 354 -18.56 13.05 7.37
CA SER A 354 -19.65 13.76 6.71
C SER A 354 -20.95 13.76 7.53
N ASN A 355 -21.76 14.81 7.34
CA ASN A 355 -23.06 15.00 8.00
C ASN A 355 -23.00 15.10 9.55
N VAL A 356 -21.83 15.39 10.12
CA VAL A 356 -21.70 15.63 11.56
C VAL A 356 -22.26 16.99 11.95
N GLN A 357 -22.88 17.06 13.13
CA GLN A 357 -23.32 18.31 13.74
C GLN A 357 -22.60 18.52 15.07
N LEU A 358 -21.77 19.55 15.15
CA LEU A 358 -21.19 20.01 16.41
C LEU A 358 -22.02 21.17 16.92
N GLN A 359 -22.60 21.02 18.12
CA GLN A 359 -23.31 22.11 18.77
C GLN A 359 -22.34 23.16 19.34
N GLU A 360 -22.88 24.30 19.75
CA GLU A 360 -22.10 25.44 20.23
C GLU A 360 -21.12 25.09 21.37
N ARG A 361 -19.96 25.75 21.34
CA ARG A 361 -18.90 25.65 22.37
C ARG A 361 -18.34 24.23 22.57
N ALA A 362 -18.49 23.33 21.59
CA ALA A 362 -17.86 22.02 21.64
C ALA A 362 -16.33 22.12 21.45
N VAL A 363 -15.58 21.30 22.19
CA VAL A 363 -14.12 21.24 22.12
C VAL A 363 -13.70 19.81 21.78
N LEU A 364 -13.03 19.65 20.65
CA LEU A 364 -12.53 18.36 20.17
C LEU A 364 -11.01 18.41 20.06
N ARG A 365 -10.32 17.48 20.73
CA ARG A 365 -8.87 17.32 20.63
C ARG A 365 -8.51 15.88 20.28
N ASP A 366 -7.84 15.68 19.15
CA ASP A 366 -7.41 14.36 18.69
C ASP A 366 -8.56 13.33 18.61
N CYS A 367 -9.77 13.80 18.24
CA CYS A 367 -10.98 12.99 18.20
C CYS A 367 -11.32 12.52 16.78
N GLN A 368 -12.06 11.42 16.69
CA GLN A 368 -12.59 10.87 15.45
C GLN A 368 -14.10 10.85 15.56
N VAL A 369 -14.80 11.65 14.75
CA VAL A 369 -16.26 11.76 14.80
C VAL A 369 -16.86 11.08 13.58
N GLY A 370 -17.55 9.97 13.80
CA GLY A 370 -18.22 9.17 12.78
C GLY A 370 -19.36 9.92 12.08
N ALA A 371 -19.70 9.47 10.89
CA ALA A 371 -20.68 10.14 10.03
C ALA A 371 -22.06 10.25 10.71
N GLY A 372 -22.71 11.41 10.57
CA GLY A 372 -24.05 11.64 11.14
C GLY A 372 -24.10 11.73 12.67
N PHE A 373 -22.96 11.75 13.36
CA PHE A 373 -22.92 11.92 14.81
C PHE A 373 -23.26 13.38 15.21
N VAL A 374 -23.91 13.54 16.36
CA VAL A 374 -24.24 14.86 16.93
C VAL A 374 -23.48 15.02 18.22
N VAL A 375 -22.58 16.00 18.27
CA VAL A 375 -21.83 16.35 19.47
C VAL A 375 -22.60 17.43 20.22
N THR A 376 -22.93 17.15 21.47
CA THR A 376 -23.71 18.04 22.33
C THR A 376 -22.97 19.31 22.73
N ALA A 377 -23.72 20.37 23.01
CA ALA A 377 -23.17 21.69 23.32
C ALA A 377 -22.28 21.67 24.55
N ALA A 378 -21.22 22.48 24.54
CA ALA A 378 -20.28 22.66 25.65
C ALA A 378 -19.58 21.37 26.13
N CYS A 379 -19.52 20.31 25.31
CA CYS A 379 -18.76 19.10 25.62
C CYS A 379 -17.29 19.23 25.20
N GLU A 380 -16.40 18.65 26.01
CA GLU A 380 -14.97 18.52 25.69
C GLU A 380 -14.62 17.04 25.55
N TYR A 381 -14.10 16.65 24.39
CA TYR A 381 -13.64 15.30 24.09
C TYR A 381 -12.14 15.31 23.76
N LYS A 382 -11.43 14.26 24.20
CA LYS A 382 -10.00 14.13 23.96
C LYS A 382 -9.60 12.68 23.66
N GLY A 383 -9.11 12.44 22.44
CA GLY A 383 -8.62 11.11 22.05
C GLY A 383 -9.72 10.06 21.90
N GLU A 384 -10.96 10.47 21.64
CA GLU A 384 -12.12 9.59 21.58
C GLU A 384 -12.63 9.37 20.16
N ALA A 385 -13.13 8.16 19.89
CA ALA A 385 -13.86 7.81 18.68
C ALA A 385 -15.37 7.86 18.96
N LEU A 386 -16.04 8.88 18.43
CA LEU A 386 -17.46 9.15 18.62
C LEU A 386 -18.23 8.62 17.41
N ALA A 387 -18.84 7.44 17.51
CA ALA A 387 -19.66 6.87 16.44
C ALA A 387 -21.02 6.45 16.97
N ARG A 388 -22.06 6.49 16.11
CA ARG A 388 -23.32 5.82 16.42
C ARG A 388 -23.04 4.32 16.47
N LYS A 389 -23.45 3.66 17.55
CA LYS A 389 -23.53 2.19 17.53
C LYS A 389 -24.64 1.83 16.55
N GLU A 390 -24.30 1.22 15.43
CA GLU A 390 -25.30 0.54 14.60
C GLU A 390 -25.98 -0.52 15.47
N LYS A 391 -27.31 -0.54 15.43
CA LYS A 391 -28.16 -1.48 16.18
C LYS A 391 -28.42 -2.72 15.37
#